data_AF-A0AA95L1A6-F1
#
_entry.id   AF-A0AA95L1A6-F1
#
_cell.length_a   1.000
_cell.length_b   1.000
_cell.length_c   1.000
_cell.angle_alpha   90.00
_cell.angle_beta   90.00
_cell.angle_gamma   90.00
#
_symmetry.space_group_name_H-M   'P 1'
#
loop_
_entity.id
_entity.type
_entity.pdbx_description
1 polymer ?
#
loop_
_entity_poly.entity_id
_entity_poly.type
_entity_poly.pdbx_seq_one_letter_code
_entity_poly.pdbx_strand_id
1 'polypeptide(L)'
;MKKLKQCAVLLVFLLIFANSYSLAHAAYGNTITVTSTYNMPVGWMIKSSSTFAGTTTYVLVDLNGAPYGATQTVTSTYNMPYGWMIRSSSTFAGTTTYVIVNLNNGPARATQQVTSTYNMPAGWMIKSSSTFAGTTTYNLVNLNGLPTGSTEQVTSIYNLPSGWMIQSSSTFAGTTTYNLIKAY
;
A
#
# COMPACT_ATOMS: atom_id res chain seq x y z
N MET A 1 32.25 21.56 -40.78
CA MET A 1 30.99 20.80 -40.55
C MET A 1 30.98 20.08 -39.18
N LYS A 2 31.16 20.80 -38.05
CA LYS A 2 31.21 20.18 -36.70
C LYS A 2 30.06 20.58 -35.76
N LYS A 3 29.16 21.48 -36.16
CA LYS A 3 28.07 21.99 -35.31
C LYS A 3 26.73 21.25 -35.43
N LEU A 4 26.59 20.34 -36.40
CA LEU A 4 25.31 19.64 -36.64
C LEU A 4 25.09 18.44 -35.69
N LYS A 5 26.14 17.86 -35.12
CA LYS A 5 26.04 16.69 -34.22
C LYS A 5 25.60 17.06 -32.80
N GLN A 6 25.89 18.27 -32.33
CA GLN A 6 25.47 18.73 -31.00
C GLN A 6 23.98 19.06 -30.92
N CYS A 7 23.37 19.60 -31.99
CA CYS A 7 21.91 19.83 -32.03
C CYS A 7 21.10 18.53 -32.01
N ALA A 8 21.59 17.45 -32.63
CA ALA A 8 20.91 16.15 -32.61
C ALA A 8 20.91 15.51 -31.22
N VAL A 9 22.05 15.60 -30.49
CA VAL A 9 22.14 15.10 -29.11
C VAL A 9 21.29 15.95 -28.15
N LEU A 10 21.24 17.26 -28.36
CA LEU A 10 20.37 18.16 -27.59
C LEU A 10 18.88 17.90 -27.88
N LEU A 11 18.51 17.61 -29.13
CA LEU A 11 17.12 17.25 -29.48
C LEU A 11 16.69 15.91 -28.87
N VAL A 12 17.56 14.91 -28.88
CA VAL A 12 17.28 13.60 -28.25
C VAL A 12 17.16 13.76 -26.73
N PHE A 13 17.95 14.63 -26.09
CA PHE A 13 17.78 14.94 -24.67
C PHE A 13 16.51 15.75 -24.38
N LEU A 14 16.14 16.71 -25.24
CA LEU A 14 14.95 17.54 -25.04
C LEU A 14 13.63 16.77 -25.28
N LEU A 15 13.64 15.78 -26.17
CA LEU A 15 12.49 14.92 -26.46
C LEU A 15 12.15 13.92 -25.33
N ILE A 16 13.06 13.71 -24.37
CA ILE A 16 12.78 12.85 -23.20
C ILE A 16 12.08 13.63 -22.07
N PHE A 17 12.11 14.98 -22.11
CA PHE A 17 11.49 15.83 -21.08
C PHE A 17 10.09 16.36 -21.44
N ALA A 18 9.59 16.09 -22.64
CA ALA A 18 8.21 16.41 -23.01
C ALA A 18 7.27 15.24 -22.75
N ASN A 19 7.32 14.63 -21.56
CA ASN A 19 6.22 13.81 -21.10
C ASN A 19 5.11 14.75 -20.63
N SER A 20 4.27 15.12 -21.60
CA SER A 20 2.95 15.68 -21.38
C SER A 20 2.30 14.89 -20.25
N TYR A 21 2.06 15.53 -19.11
CA TYR A 21 1.26 14.97 -18.03
C TYR A 21 -0.18 14.82 -18.53
N SER A 22 -0.45 13.78 -19.32
CA SER A 22 -1.83 13.39 -19.55
C SER A 22 -2.37 12.94 -18.20
N LEU A 23 -3.37 13.65 -17.69
CA LEU A 23 -4.18 13.26 -16.52
C LEU A 23 -4.98 11.96 -16.74
N ALA A 24 -4.72 11.23 -17.83
CA ALA A 24 -5.10 9.84 -17.97
C ALA A 24 -4.23 9.02 -17.01
N HIS A 25 -4.79 8.63 -15.87
CA HIS A 25 -4.15 7.64 -15.00
C HIS A 25 -3.70 6.46 -15.86
N ALA A 26 -2.44 6.04 -15.70
CA ALA A 26 -1.99 4.83 -16.32
C ALA A 26 -2.80 3.67 -15.71
N ALA A 27 -3.07 2.61 -16.48
CA ALA A 27 -3.75 1.45 -15.94
C ALA A 27 -2.92 0.86 -14.79
N TYR A 28 -3.60 0.32 -13.77
CA TYR A 28 -2.95 -0.41 -12.68
C TYR A 28 -1.85 -1.35 -13.18
N GLY A 29 -0.66 -1.25 -12.58
CA GLY A 29 0.48 -2.09 -12.92
C GLY A 29 1.37 -1.53 -14.03
N ASN A 30 0.99 -0.44 -14.69
CA ASN A 30 1.86 0.25 -15.63
C ASN A 30 3.15 0.71 -14.95
N THR A 31 4.26 0.68 -15.70
CA THR A 31 5.58 1.04 -15.18
C THR A 31 6.25 2.11 -16.01
N ILE A 32 7.00 2.99 -15.34
CA ILE A 32 7.89 3.97 -15.98
C ILE A 32 9.27 3.88 -15.37
N THR A 33 10.29 4.26 -16.14
CA THR A 33 11.67 4.35 -15.66
C THR A 33 12.08 5.81 -15.59
N VAL A 34 12.59 6.22 -14.43
CA VAL A 34 13.02 7.60 -14.14
C VAL A 34 14.40 7.61 -13.50
N THR A 35 15.11 8.73 -13.57
CA THR A 35 16.40 8.93 -12.88
C THR A 35 16.26 9.74 -11.58
N SER A 36 15.05 10.19 -11.25
CA SER A 36 14.73 10.93 -10.03
C SER A 36 13.35 10.53 -9.51
N THR A 37 13.22 10.44 -8.18
CA THR A 37 11.95 10.20 -7.48
C THR A 37 11.37 11.49 -6.90
N TYR A 38 12.01 12.64 -7.16
CA TYR A 38 11.46 13.94 -6.78
C TYR A 38 10.20 14.23 -7.63
N ASN A 39 9.07 14.48 -6.97
CA ASN A 39 7.74 14.63 -7.57
C ASN A 39 7.19 13.37 -8.26
N MET A 40 7.34 12.21 -7.62
CA MET A 40 6.63 11.00 -8.05
C MET A 40 5.12 11.25 -8.19
N PRO A 41 4.47 10.77 -9.26
CA PRO A 41 3.03 10.94 -9.42
C PRO A 41 2.26 10.27 -8.29
N VAL A 42 1.11 10.84 -7.94
CA VAL A 42 0.23 10.28 -6.90
C VAL A 42 -0.21 8.87 -7.28
N GLY A 43 -0.17 7.94 -6.32
CA GLY A 43 -0.53 6.55 -6.53
C GLY A 43 0.59 5.69 -7.16
N TRP A 44 1.75 6.27 -7.46
CA TRP A 44 2.91 5.51 -7.96
C TRP A 44 3.87 5.13 -6.83
N MET A 45 4.51 3.98 -6.97
CA MET A 45 5.46 3.44 -6.00
C MET A 45 6.76 2.96 -6.64
N ILE A 46 7.86 2.98 -5.89
CA ILE A 46 9.16 2.47 -6.36
C ILE A 46 9.14 0.94 -6.33
N LYS A 47 9.08 0.32 -7.52
CA LYS A 47 9.13 -1.14 -7.69
C LYS A 47 10.54 -1.68 -7.53
N SER A 48 11.51 -0.98 -8.09
CA SER A 48 12.93 -1.32 -7.99
C SER A 48 13.81 -0.11 -8.32
N SER A 49 15.10 -0.24 -8.00
CA SER A 49 16.12 0.72 -8.39
C SER A 49 17.41 0.01 -8.73
N SER A 50 18.20 0.57 -9.64
CA SER A 50 19.54 0.08 -9.99
C SER A 50 20.48 1.25 -10.23
N THR A 51 21.73 1.10 -9.81
CA THR A 51 22.78 2.10 -10.07
C THR A 51 23.84 1.49 -10.97
N PHE A 52 24.10 2.15 -12.09
CA PHE A 52 25.14 1.77 -13.03
C PHE A 52 25.91 3.00 -13.46
N ALA A 53 27.25 2.91 -13.45
CA ALA A 53 28.15 4.01 -13.82
C ALA A 53 27.80 5.36 -13.15
N GLY A 54 27.45 5.34 -11.86
CA GLY A 54 27.11 6.54 -11.08
C GLY A 54 25.70 7.10 -11.34
N THR A 55 24.90 6.49 -12.20
CA THR A 55 23.52 6.89 -12.47
C THR A 55 22.56 5.88 -11.85
N THR A 56 21.63 6.37 -11.02
CA THR A 56 20.55 5.54 -10.47
C THR A 56 19.31 5.69 -11.33
N THR A 57 18.70 4.56 -11.68
CA THR A 57 17.39 4.48 -12.30
C THR A 57 16.40 3.83 -11.35
N TYR A 58 15.15 4.28 -11.41
CA TYR A 58 14.04 3.79 -10.62
C TYR A 58 12.96 3.30 -11.57
N VAL A 59 12.45 2.10 -11.32
CA VAL A 59 11.23 1.62 -11.95
C VAL A 59 10.08 1.95 -11.00
N LEU A 60 9.16 2.78 -11.46
CA LEU A 60 7.94 3.11 -10.73
C LEU A 60 6.79 2.25 -11.26
N VAL A 61 5.81 1.96 -10.42
CA VAL A 61 4.58 1.24 -10.79
C VAL A 61 3.35 2.03 -10.36
N ASP A 62 2.35 2.13 -11.25
CA ASP A 62 1.06 2.75 -10.98
C ASP A 62 0.17 1.81 -10.15
N LEU A 63 -0.29 2.26 -9.00
CA LEU A 63 -1.21 1.52 -8.12
C LEU A 63 -2.66 2.01 -8.22
N ASN A 64 -2.93 3.03 -9.04
CA ASN A 64 -4.27 3.58 -9.21
C ASN A 64 -5.19 2.58 -9.94
N GLY A 65 -6.45 2.55 -9.55
CA GLY A 65 -7.45 1.66 -10.14
C GLY A 65 -7.27 0.17 -9.84
N ALA A 66 -6.36 -0.19 -8.93
CA ALA A 66 -6.17 -1.58 -8.53
C ALA A 66 -7.45 -2.18 -7.91
N PRO A 67 -7.81 -3.43 -8.23
CA PRO A 67 -8.91 -4.10 -7.56
C PRO A 67 -8.54 -4.48 -6.12
N TYR A 68 -9.56 -4.80 -5.30
CA TYR A 68 -9.35 -5.37 -3.97
C TYR A 68 -8.48 -6.64 -4.06
N GLY A 69 -7.54 -6.78 -3.13
CA GLY A 69 -6.65 -7.94 -3.03
C GLY A 69 -5.48 -7.92 -4.03
N ALA A 70 -5.42 -6.93 -4.93
CA ALA A 70 -4.28 -6.74 -5.82
C ALA A 70 -2.98 -6.59 -5.02
N THR A 71 -1.89 -7.19 -5.51
CA THR A 71 -0.59 -7.15 -4.84
C THR A 71 0.51 -6.59 -5.73
N GLN A 72 1.46 -5.90 -5.12
CA GLN A 72 2.69 -5.46 -5.78
C GLN A 72 3.90 -5.68 -4.88
N THR A 73 5.06 -5.86 -5.52
CA THR A 73 6.35 -5.89 -4.84
C THR A 73 7.04 -4.55 -5.07
N VAL A 74 7.46 -3.90 -3.97
CA VAL A 74 8.11 -2.58 -3.99
C VAL A 74 9.36 -2.59 -3.11
N THR A 75 10.31 -1.70 -3.38
CA THR A 75 11.54 -1.56 -2.56
C THR A 75 11.49 -0.38 -1.59
N SER A 76 10.41 0.39 -1.61
CA SER A 76 10.16 1.50 -0.70
C SER A 76 8.70 1.51 -0.28
N THR A 77 8.43 1.92 0.96
CA THR A 77 7.08 2.16 1.49
C THR A 77 6.78 3.66 1.63
N TYR A 78 7.73 4.52 1.26
CA TYR A 78 7.55 5.96 1.25
C TYR A 78 6.45 6.35 0.26
N ASN A 79 5.50 7.18 0.71
CA ASN A 79 4.29 7.57 -0.04
C ASN A 79 3.37 6.41 -0.46
N MET A 80 3.31 5.34 0.34
CA MET A 80 2.35 4.26 0.09
C MET A 80 0.91 4.81 -0.02
N PRO A 81 0.20 4.57 -1.15
CA PRO A 81 -1.13 5.12 -1.34
C PRO A 81 -2.12 4.60 -0.30
N TYR A 82 -3.13 5.42 0.02
CA TYR A 82 -4.16 5.03 0.98
C TYR A 82 -4.81 3.69 0.62
N GLY A 83 -5.04 2.88 1.65
CA GLY A 83 -5.65 1.55 1.53
C GLY A 83 -4.72 0.46 0.99
N TRP A 84 -3.50 0.79 0.59
CA TRP A 84 -2.44 -0.20 0.42
C TRP A 84 -1.74 -0.49 1.75
N MET A 85 -1.48 -1.77 2.00
CA MET A 85 -0.96 -2.27 3.27
C MET A 85 0.19 -3.25 3.05
N ILE A 86 1.14 -3.29 3.97
CA ILE A 86 2.28 -4.22 3.90
C ILE A 86 1.81 -5.60 4.34
N ARG A 87 1.81 -6.56 3.41
CA ARG A 87 1.49 -7.96 3.67
C ARG A 87 2.70 -8.71 4.23
N SER A 88 3.87 -8.45 3.69
CA SER A 88 5.13 -9.04 4.14
C SER A 88 6.31 -8.22 3.67
N SER A 89 7.48 -8.50 4.24
CA SER A 89 8.75 -7.93 3.80
C SER A 89 9.85 -8.97 3.91
N SER A 90 10.86 -8.86 3.04
CA SER A 90 12.07 -9.66 3.12
C SER A 90 13.28 -8.80 2.74
N THR A 91 14.40 -9.07 3.40
CA THR A 91 15.67 -8.39 3.09
C THR A 91 16.66 -9.42 2.58
N PHE A 92 17.21 -9.16 1.38
CA PHE A 92 18.23 -9.99 0.78
C PHE A 92 19.34 -9.11 0.22
N ALA A 93 20.59 -9.45 0.52
CA ALA A 93 21.77 -8.70 0.09
C ALA A 93 21.67 -7.17 0.33
N GLY A 94 21.13 -6.77 1.49
CA GLY A 94 20.98 -5.36 1.86
C GLY A 94 19.79 -4.63 1.20
N THR A 95 19.01 -5.30 0.35
CA THR A 95 17.80 -4.73 -0.24
C THR A 95 16.56 -5.30 0.43
N THR A 96 15.70 -4.43 0.96
CA THR A 96 14.39 -4.83 1.48
C THR A 96 13.34 -4.71 0.38
N THR A 97 12.56 -5.77 0.22
CA THR A 97 11.36 -5.78 -0.62
C THR A 97 10.13 -5.92 0.26
N TYR A 98 9.06 -5.27 -0.14
CA TYR A 98 7.76 -5.30 0.53
C TYR A 98 6.74 -5.84 -0.45
N VAL A 99 5.97 -6.83 -0.02
CA VAL A 99 4.73 -7.21 -0.71
C VAL A 99 3.62 -6.39 -0.10
N ILE A 100 3.01 -5.53 -0.92
CA ILE A 100 1.86 -4.72 -0.52
C ILE A 100 0.57 -5.27 -1.12
N VAL A 101 -0.57 -5.02 -0.46
CA VAL A 101 -1.90 -5.43 -0.88
C VAL A 101 -2.89 -4.26 -0.82
N ASN A 102 -3.74 -4.15 -1.83
CA ASN A 102 -4.84 -3.19 -1.86
C ASN A 102 -6.06 -3.70 -1.06
N LEU A 103 -6.49 -2.93 -0.07
CA LEU A 103 -7.68 -3.20 0.75
C LEU A 103 -8.87 -2.30 0.41
N ASN A 104 -8.72 -1.36 -0.52
CA ASN A 104 -9.81 -0.50 -0.96
C ASN A 104 -10.95 -1.34 -1.57
N ASN A 105 -12.19 -0.95 -1.27
CA ASN A 105 -13.41 -1.59 -1.76
C ASN A 105 -13.49 -3.10 -1.49
N GLY A 106 -12.84 -3.58 -0.42
CA GLY A 106 -12.98 -4.96 0.01
C GLY A 106 -14.45 -5.32 0.32
N PRO A 107 -14.86 -6.58 0.12
CA PRO A 107 -16.21 -7.00 0.50
C PRO A 107 -16.39 -7.00 2.02
N ALA A 108 -17.65 -6.95 2.47
CA ALA A 108 -17.97 -7.08 3.89
C ALA A 108 -17.41 -8.40 4.46
N ARG A 109 -16.84 -8.35 5.66
CA ARG A 109 -16.16 -9.48 6.34
C ARG A 109 -14.93 -10.03 5.59
N ALA A 110 -14.43 -9.33 4.57
CA ALA A 110 -13.14 -9.64 4.00
C ALA A 110 -12.07 -9.65 5.09
N THR A 111 -11.15 -10.61 5.02
CA THR A 111 -10.01 -10.68 5.94
C THR A 111 -8.71 -10.52 5.19
N GLN A 112 -7.73 -9.88 5.84
CA GLN A 112 -6.39 -9.77 5.29
C GLN A 112 -5.35 -9.82 6.39
N GLN A 113 -4.31 -10.60 6.15
CA GLN A 113 -3.12 -10.63 6.98
C GLN A 113 -2.11 -9.58 6.52
N VAL A 114 -1.54 -8.82 7.46
CA VAL A 114 -0.57 -7.74 7.23
C VAL A 114 0.48 -7.71 8.34
N THR A 115 1.64 -7.08 8.09
CA THR A 115 2.70 -6.89 9.09
C THR A 115 2.78 -5.46 9.62
N SER A 116 1.92 -4.56 9.15
CA SER A 116 1.83 -3.17 9.62
C SER A 116 0.39 -2.68 9.59
N THR A 117 0.04 -1.82 10.55
CA THR A 117 -1.28 -1.19 10.70
C THR A 117 -1.27 0.30 10.36
N TYR A 118 -0.11 0.87 10.02
CA TYR A 118 0.10 2.31 9.85
C TYR A 118 -0.79 2.97 8.77
N ASN A 119 -1.23 2.21 7.77
CA ASN A 119 -2.04 2.70 6.65
C ASN A 119 -3.39 1.98 6.52
N MET A 120 -3.93 1.49 7.64
CA MET A 120 -5.16 0.70 7.64
C MET A 120 -6.34 1.55 7.14
N PRO A 121 -7.04 1.14 6.06
CA PRO A 121 -8.18 1.89 5.57
C PRO A 121 -9.36 1.89 6.55
N ALA A 122 -10.20 2.91 6.45
CA ALA A 122 -11.36 3.08 7.30
C ALA A 122 -12.33 1.90 7.16
N GLY A 123 -12.92 1.50 8.28
CA GLY A 123 -13.80 0.33 8.34
C GLY A 123 -13.07 -1.01 8.50
N TRP A 124 -11.74 -1.06 8.33
CA TRP A 124 -10.96 -2.23 8.69
C TRP A 124 -10.56 -2.20 10.17
N MET A 125 -10.59 -3.37 10.80
CA MET A 125 -10.30 -3.54 12.22
C MET A 125 -9.35 -4.71 12.46
N ILE A 126 -8.59 -4.67 13.55
CA ILE A 126 -7.69 -5.77 13.95
C ILE A 126 -8.49 -6.85 14.67
N LYS A 127 -8.69 -7.98 14.01
CA LYS A 127 -9.36 -9.16 14.56
C LYS A 127 -8.47 -9.93 15.51
N SER A 128 -7.19 -10.04 15.18
CA SER A 128 -6.18 -10.66 16.05
C SER A 128 -4.78 -10.24 15.62
N SER A 129 -3.81 -10.49 16.48
CA SER A 129 -2.39 -10.37 16.16
C SER A 129 -1.59 -11.51 16.76
N SER A 130 -0.49 -11.87 16.12
CA SER A 130 0.50 -12.82 16.65
C SER A 130 1.90 -12.33 16.34
N THR A 131 2.83 -12.62 17.23
CA THR A 131 4.25 -12.34 17.02
C THR A 131 5.01 -13.64 16.98
N PHE A 132 5.74 -13.88 15.90
CA PHE A 132 6.61 -15.04 15.75
C PHE A 132 7.95 -14.61 15.20
N ALA A 133 9.04 -15.10 15.82
CA ALA A 133 10.41 -14.76 15.43
C ALA A 133 10.65 -13.25 15.22
N GLY A 134 10.10 -12.42 16.12
CA GLY A 134 10.24 -10.95 16.07
C GLY A 134 9.36 -10.24 15.02
N THR A 135 8.58 -10.97 14.23
CA THR A 135 7.63 -10.39 13.28
C THR A 135 6.22 -10.44 13.86
N THR A 136 5.57 -9.28 13.93
CA THR A 136 4.15 -9.20 14.30
C THR A 136 3.29 -9.17 13.06
N THR A 137 2.26 -10.01 13.08
CA THR A 137 1.29 -10.17 12.03
C THR A 137 -0.09 -9.85 12.59
N TYR A 138 -0.86 -9.06 11.85
CA TYR A 138 -2.22 -8.65 12.19
C TYR A 138 -3.18 -9.27 11.19
N ASN A 139 -4.23 -9.91 11.70
CA ASN A 139 -5.36 -10.33 10.89
C ASN A 139 -6.43 -9.24 10.99
N LEU A 140 -6.75 -8.65 9.85
CA LEU A 140 -7.73 -7.59 9.74
C LEU A 140 -9.06 -8.13 9.25
N VAL A 141 -10.13 -7.41 9.56
CA VAL A 141 -11.48 -7.67 9.07
C VAL A 141 -12.13 -6.37 8.59
N ASN A 142 -12.79 -6.43 7.43
CA ASN A 142 -13.53 -5.32 6.88
C ASN A 142 -14.97 -5.28 7.43
N LEU A 143 -15.32 -4.18 8.09
CA LEU A 143 -16.65 -3.96 8.66
C LEU A 143 -17.57 -3.11 7.78
N ASN A 144 -17.06 -2.61 6.65
CA ASN A 144 -17.84 -1.80 5.74
C ASN A 144 -18.99 -2.61 5.11
N GLY A 145 -20.15 -1.97 4.95
CA GLY A 145 -21.33 -2.56 4.30
C GLY A 145 -22.07 -3.61 5.14
N LEU A 146 -21.68 -3.83 6.40
CA LEU A 146 -22.40 -4.72 7.29
C LEU A 146 -23.73 -4.11 7.78
N PRO A 147 -24.84 -4.88 7.81
CA PRO A 147 -26.13 -4.38 8.25
C PRO A 147 -26.16 -4.13 9.77
N THR A 148 -27.06 -3.24 10.20
CA THR A 148 -27.38 -3.02 11.62
C THR A 148 -27.71 -4.33 12.34
N GLY A 149 -27.19 -4.48 13.56
CA GLY A 149 -27.25 -5.72 14.34
C GLY A 149 -26.09 -6.70 14.06
N SER A 150 -25.24 -6.45 13.05
CA SER A 150 -24.05 -7.27 12.82
C SER A 150 -23.09 -7.19 14.01
N THR A 151 -22.49 -8.32 14.35
CA THR A 151 -21.46 -8.41 15.38
C THR A 151 -20.11 -8.83 14.80
N GLU A 152 -19.03 -8.40 15.47
CA GLU A 152 -17.67 -8.84 15.17
C GLU A 152 -16.80 -8.81 16.43
N GLN A 153 -15.83 -9.73 16.53
CA GLN A 153 -14.82 -9.72 17.57
C GLN A 153 -13.51 -9.13 17.07
N VAL A 154 -12.93 -8.23 17.86
CA VAL A 154 -11.67 -7.54 17.55
C VAL A 154 -10.79 -7.47 18.79
N THR A 155 -9.47 -7.33 18.59
CA THR A 155 -8.50 -7.14 19.70
C THR A 155 -8.03 -5.69 19.82
N SER A 156 -8.51 -4.80 18.96
CA SER A 156 -8.23 -3.37 19.02
C SER A 156 -9.47 -2.57 18.67
N ILE A 157 -9.66 -1.44 19.36
CA ILE A 157 -10.71 -0.45 19.09
C ILE A 157 -10.14 0.84 18.50
N TYR A 158 -8.84 0.86 18.21
CA TYR A 158 -8.19 1.96 17.49
C TYR A 158 -8.78 2.02 16.07
N ASN A 159 -9.46 3.11 15.75
CA ASN A 159 -10.27 3.33 14.54
C ASN A 159 -11.61 2.57 14.46
N LEU A 160 -12.32 2.43 15.59
CA LEU A 160 -13.70 1.92 15.59
C LEU A 160 -14.56 2.66 14.54
N PRO A 161 -15.13 1.96 13.54
CA PRO A 161 -15.83 2.63 12.46
C PRO A 161 -17.17 3.23 12.92
N SER A 162 -17.62 4.29 12.26
CA SER A 162 -18.91 4.93 12.59
C SER A 162 -20.07 3.93 12.59
N GLY A 163 -20.96 4.10 13.56
CA GLY A 163 -22.10 3.22 13.83
C GLY A 163 -21.74 1.90 14.50
N TRP A 164 -20.46 1.57 14.73
CA TRP A 164 -20.09 0.43 15.59
C TRP A 164 -19.97 0.87 17.05
N MET A 165 -20.39 -0.01 17.96
CA MET A 165 -20.30 0.18 19.41
C MET A 165 -19.69 -1.06 20.07
N ILE A 166 -19.05 -0.88 21.22
CA ILE A 166 -18.56 -1.98 22.04
C ILE A 166 -19.74 -2.52 22.86
N GLN A 167 -20.14 -3.77 22.62
CA GLN A 167 -21.20 -4.45 23.37
C GLN A 167 -20.66 -5.09 24.64
N SER A 168 -19.47 -5.67 24.58
CA SER A 168 -18.77 -6.23 25.74
C SER A 168 -17.28 -6.36 25.46
N SER A 169 -16.49 -6.56 26.52
CA SER A 169 -15.07 -6.88 26.41
C SER A 169 -14.67 -7.91 27.46
N SER A 170 -13.72 -8.76 27.13
CA SER A 170 -13.08 -9.68 28.07
C SER A 170 -11.58 -9.64 27.89
N THR A 171 -10.84 -9.90 28.97
CA THR A 171 -9.37 -10.02 28.91
C THR A 171 -8.98 -11.40 29.40
N PHE A 172 -8.20 -12.11 28.59
CA PHE A 172 -7.67 -13.42 28.93
C PHE A 172 -6.20 -13.49 28.50
N ALA A 173 -5.33 -14.00 29.39
CA ALA A 173 -3.90 -14.12 29.15
C ALA A 173 -3.24 -12.85 28.57
N GLY A 174 -3.65 -11.67 29.06
CA GLY A 174 -3.10 -10.38 28.62
C GLY A 174 -3.63 -9.86 27.27
N THR A 175 -4.56 -10.57 26.62
CA THR A 175 -5.23 -10.10 25.41
C THR A 175 -6.66 -9.67 25.72
N THR A 176 -7.01 -8.43 25.37
CA THR A 176 -8.39 -7.93 25.45
C THR A 176 -9.10 -8.16 24.11
N THR A 177 -10.26 -8.81 24.17
CA THR A 177 -11.17 -9.00 23.04
C THR A 177 -12.42 -8.14 23.26
N TYR A 178 -12.84 -7.42 22.23
CA TYR A 178 -14.04 -6.60 22.21
C TYR A 178 -15.06 -7.25 21.29
N ASN A 179 -16.29 -7.44 21.78
CA ASN A 179 -17.44 -7.79 20.95
C ASN A 179 -18.09 -6.48 20.50
N LEU A 180 -18.06 -6.21 19.20
CA LEU A 180 -18.66 -5.04 18.60
C LEU A 180 -20.04 -5.36 18.05
N ILE A 181 -20.92 -4.35 18.01
CA ILE A 181 -22.22 -4.40 17.35
C ILE A 181 -22.42 -3.16 16.46
N LYS A 182 -22.96 -3.36 15.25
CA LYS A 182 -23.39 -2.27 14.36
C LYS A 182 -24.73 -1.73 14.83
N ALA A 183 -24.75 -0.50 15.32
CA ALA A 183 -25.91 0.17 15.90
C ALA A 183 -26.81 0.85 14.87
N TYR A 184 -26.21 1.42 13.81
CA TYR A 184 -26.88 2.14 12.72
C TYR A 184 -25.93 2.35 11.54
#